data_AF-A0A7C8ERT1-F1
#
_entry.id   AF-A0A7C8ERT1-F1
#
_cell.length_a   1.000
_cell.length_b   1.000
_cell.length_c   1.000
_cell.angle_alpha   90.00
_cell.angle_beta   90.00
_cell.angle_gamma   90.00
#
_symmetry.space_group_name_H-M   'P 1'
#
loop_
_entity.id
_entity.type
_entity.pdbx_description
1 polymer ?
#
loop_
_entity_poly.entity_id
_entity_poly.type
_entity_poly.pdbx_seq_one_letter_code
_entity_poly.pdbx_strand_id
1 'polypeptide(L)'
;RLRLQEVDNEEAQAALKNSIAGRIGSGLTWITSVNGFDWRTNVALVSGIAAKEIIISTMGTAYSLGRSRRGEKTPLSGRLAADLSWTPLKAFSLIIFIMLYAPCFATVTCIIRESTWKWGLFSMVFNTLTAFIISALVYRGGLWLGLG
;
A
#
# COMPACT_ATOMS: atom_id res chain seq x y z
N ARG A 1 13.22 -26.87 -12.97
CA ARG A 1 12.73 -25.56 -13.47
C ARG A 1 11.80 -24.86 -12.46
N LEU A 2 10.88 -25.56 -11.79
CA LEU A 2 9.99 -24.96 -10.78
C LEU A 2 10.74 -24.44 -9.52
N ARG A 3 11.63 -25.24 -8.91
CA ARG A 3 12.44 -24.77 -7.75
C ARG A 3 13.34 -23.56 -8.05
N LEU A 4 13.89 -23.45 -9.26
CA LEU A 4 14.69 -22.27 -9.66
C LEU A 4 13.82 -21.01 -9.77
N GLN A 5 12.54 -21.15 -10.12
CA GLN A 5 11.59 -20.03 -10.18
C GLN A 5 11.13 -19.61 -8.78
N GLU A 6 10.99 -20.54 -7.84
CA GLU A 6 10.71 -20.22 -6.44
C GLU A 6 11.86 -19.45 -5.81
N VAL A 7 13.10 -19.95 -5.94
CA VAL A 7 14.28 -19.27 -5.37
C VAL A 7 14.48 -17.87 -5.97
N ASP A 8 14.33 -17.70 -7.29
CA ASP A 8 14.46 -16.38 -7.94
C ASP A 8 13.36 -15.40 -7.50
N ASN A 9 12.13 -15.88 -7.28
CA ASN A 9 11.04 -15.06 -6.74
C ASN A 9 11.29 -14.67 -5.27
N GLU A 10 11.78 -15.60 -4.45
CA GLU A 10 12.13 -15.33 -3.05
C GLU A 10 13.26 -14.30 -2.93
N GLU A 11 14.30 -14.43 -3.76
CA GLU A 11 15.39 -13.46 -3.85
C GLU A 11 14.89 -12.08 -4.29
N ALA A 12 14.02 -12.02 -5.30
CA ALA A 12 13.45 -10.75 -5.76
C ALA A 12 12.54 -10.10 -4.69
N GLN A 13 11.82 -10.90 -3.89
CA GLN A 13 11.09 -10.37 -2.73
C GLN A 13 11.99 -9.87 -1.64
N ALA A 14 13.05 -10.61 -1.30
CA ALA A 14 14.03 -10.20 -0.30
C ALA A 14 14.74 -8.91 -0.73
N ALA A 15 15.12 -8.80 -2.01
CA ALA A 15 15.69 -7.59 -2.59
C ALA A 15 14.73 -6.40 -2.50
N LEU A 16 13.45 -6.60 -2.83
CA LEU A 16 12.44 -5.53 -2.73
C LEU A 16 12.17 -5.14 -1.28
N LYS A 17 12.12 -6.10 -0.35
CA LYS A 17 11.95 -5.84 1.09
C LYS A 17 13.14 -5.10 1.70
N ASN A 18 14.36 -5.41 1.27
CA ASN A 18 15.59 -4.75 1.72
C ASN A 18 15.84 -3.39 1.05
N SER A 19 15.10 -3.06 -0.02
CA SER A 19 15.17 -1.74 -0.67
C SER A 19 14.72 -0.61 0.27
N ILE A 20 15.08 0.64 -0.07
CA ILE A 20 14.67 1.83 0.71
C ILE A 20 13.15 1.88 0.87
N ALA A 21 12.41 1.63 -0.22
CA ALA A 21 10.95 1.59 -0.19
C ALA A 21 10.42 0.44 0.68
N GLY A 22 11.03 -0.75 0.58
CA GLY A 22 10.69 -1.93 1.39
C GLY A 22 10.93 -1.73 2.89
N ARG A 23 12.03 -1.08 3.27
CA ARG A 23 12.35 -0.73 4.65
C ARG A 23 11.37 0.28 5.23
N ILE A 24 11.03 1.32 4.48
CA ILE A 24 10.01 2.32 4.87
C ILE A 24 8.64 1.64 5.00
N GLY A 25 8.25 0.82 4.02
CA GLY A 25 6.98 0.09 4.02
C GLY A 25 6.86 -0.91 5.18
N SER A 26 7.95 -1.60 5.52
CA SER A 26 8.00 -2.53 6.65
C SER A 26 7.96 -1.81 8.00
N GLY A 27 8.58 -0.62 8.10
CA GLY A 27 8.47 0.25 9.27
C GLY A 27 7.03 0.74 9.48
N LEU A 28 6.35 1.11 8.39
CA LEU A 28 4.93 1.49 8.43
C LEU A 28 4.02 0.33 8.86
N THR A 29 4.41 -0.93 8.64
CA THR A 29 3.60 -2.10 8.99
C THR A 29 3.28 -2.16 10.48
N TRP A 30 4.16 -1.66 11.34
CA TRP A 30 3.89 -1.61 12.78
C TRP A 30 2.60 -0.80 13.09
N ILE A 31 2.39 0.32 12.41
CA ILE A 31 1.19 1.16 12.54
C ILE A 31 0.03 0.65 11.66
N THR A 32 0.30 0.29 10.40
CA THR A 32 -0.75 -0.05 9.44
C THR A 32 -1.25 -1.49 9.51
N SER A 33 -0.59 -2.37 10.26
CA SER A 33 -1.09 -3.73 10.58
C SER A 33 -2.46 -3.70 11.25
N VAL A 34 -2.75 -2.63 12.01
CA VAL A 34 -4.06 -2.38 12.63
C VAL A 34 -5.20 -2.29 11.59
N ASN A 35 -4.88 -1.87 10.36
CA ASN A 35 -5.79 -1.75 9.23
C ASN A 35 -5.80 -3.00 8.34
N GLY A 36 -5.01 -4.03 8.71
CA GLY A 36 -4.77 -5.21 7.88
C GLY A 36 -3.80 -4.98 6.72
N PHE A 37 -3.08 -3.86 6.67
CA PHE A 37 -2.14 -3.58 5.57
C PHE A 37 -0.80 -4.29 5.78
N ASP A 38 -0.30 -4.86 4.69
CA ASP A 38 0.98 -5.58 4.65
C ASP A 38 2.11 -4.66 4.14
N TRP A 39 3.37 -5.09 4.27
CA TRP A 39 4.52 -4.33 3.81
C TRP A 39 4.45 -4.00 2.31
N ARG A 40 3.93 -4.93 1.49
CA ARG A 40 3.73 -4.74 0.03
C ARG A 40 2.76 -3.59 -0.26
N THR A 41 1.67 -3.54 0.52
CA THR A 41 0.65 -2.50 0.42
C THR A 41 1.22 -1.15 0.86
N ASN A 42 1.97 -1.12 1.95
CA ASN A 42 2.63 0.10 2.42
C ASN A 42 3.65 0.64 1.42
N VAL A 43 4.44 -0.23 0.79
CA VAL A 43 5.36 0.17 -0.29
C VAL A 43 4.61 0.84 -1.43
N ALA A 44 3.45 0.30 -1.83
CA ALA A 44 2.60 0.90 -2.86
C ALA A 44 1.98 2.23 -2.42
N LEU A 45 1.63 2.39 -1.13
CA LEU A 45 1.14 3.66 -0.59
C LEU A 45 2.24 4.74 -0.58
N VAL A 46 3.48 4.36 -0.28
CA VAL A 46 4.63 5.28 -0.30
C VAL A 46 4.91 5.76 -1.72
N SER A 47 4.87 4.88 -2.72
CA SER A 47 5.02 5.29 -4.14
C SER A 47 3.85 6.15 -4.63
N GLY A 48 2.67 5.97 -4.03
CA GLY A 48 1.48 6.76 -4.32
C GLY A 48 1.60 8.25 -4.04
N ILE A 49 2.51 8.66 -3.13
CA ILE A 49 2.71 10.07 -2.76
C ILE A 49 3.17 10.88 -3.98
N ALA A 50 3.94 10.25 -4.89
CA ALA A 50 4.34 10.84 -6.16
C ALA A 50 3.15 11.00 -7.11
N ALA A 51 2.36 9.93 -7.31
CA ALA A 51 1.10 9.99 -8.04
C ALA A 51 0.16 8.85 -7.62
N LYS A 52 -1.15 9.15 -7.48
CA LYS A 52 -2.15 8.18 -7.00
C LYS A 52 -2.29 6.95 -7.92
N GLU A 53 -2.03 7.10 -9.22
CA GLU A 53 -2.11 6.03 -10.22
C GLU A 53 -0.96 5.01 -10.10
N ILE A 54 0.18 5.43 -9.55
CA ILE A 54 1.37 4.57 -9.37
C ILE A 54 1.13 3.47 -8.34
N ILE A 55 0.14 3.65 -7.45
CA ILE A 55 -0.22 2.68 -6.41
C ILE A 55 -0.58 1.32 -7.04
N ILE A 56 -1.43 1.33 -8.08
CA ILE A 56 -1.91 0.10 -8.74
C ILE A 56 -0.76 -0.62 -9.45
N SER A 57 0.13 0.14 -10.11
CA SER A 57 1.31 -0.42 -10.79
C SER A 57 2.30 -1.03 -9.80
N THR A 58 2.55 -0.34 -8.68
CA THR A 58 3.45 -0.82 -7.63
C THR A 58 2.89 -2.06 -6.95
N MET A 59 1.59 -2.08 -6.68
CA MET A 59 0.90 -3.25 -6.13
C MET A 59 0.92 -4.43 -7.11
N GLY A 60 0.68 -4.16 -8.39
CA GLY A 60 0.88 -5.10 -9.50
C GLY A 60 2.23 -5.80 -9.43
N THR A 61 3.30 -5.01 -9.30
CA THR A 61 4.68 -5.52 -9.25
C THR A 61 4.99 -6.25 -7.94
N ALA A 62 4.63 -5.67 -6.79
CA ALA A 62 4.92 -6.22 -5.46
C ALA A 62 4.20 -7.55 -5.18
N TYR A 63 2.99 -7.74 -5.71
CA TYR A 63 2.24 -8.99 -5.61
C TYR A 63 2.57 -9.97 -6.77
N SER A 64 3.13 -9.50 -7.89
CA SER A 64 3.62 -10.37 -8.96
C SER A 64 4.83 -11.20 -8.53
N LEU A 65 5.69 -10.64 -7.69
CA LEU A 65 6.96 -11.24 -7.27
C LEU A 65 6.79 -12.41 -6.28
N GLY A 66 5.57 -12.84 -5.93
CA GLY A 66 5.34 -13.87 -4.89
C GLY A 66 4.62 -15.15 -5.25
N ARG A 67 3.89 -15.17 -6.35
CA ARG A 67 3.14 -16.35 -6.78
C ARG A 67 3.17 -16.56 -8.29
N SER A 68 3.93 -15.77 -9.04
CA SER A 68 3.87 -15.84 -10.50
C SER A 68 4.80 -16.92 -11.05
N ARG A 69 4.19 -17.91 -11.68
CA ARG A 69 4.83 -18.67 -12.76
C ARG A 69 5.09 -17.68 -13.91
N ARG A 70 6.35 -17.47 -14.26
CA ARG A 70 6.80 -16.50 -15.28
C ARG A 70 6.05 -16.76 -16.59
N GLY A 71 5.13 -15.87 -16.99
CA GLY A 71 4.35 -15.98 -18.25
C GLY A 71 2.83 -15.80 -18.13
N GLU A 72 2.26 -15.87 -16.92
CA GLU A 72 0.81 -15.73 -16.73
C GLU A 72 0.42 -14.27 -16.44
N LYS A 73 -0.25 -13.62 -17.41
CA LYS A 73 -0.79 -12.26 -17.29
C LYS A 73 -2.09 -12.25 -16.48
N THR A 74 -2.08 -12.82 -15.28
CA THR A 74 -3.25 -12.76 -14.39
C THR A 74 -3.44 -11.30 -13.94
N PRO A 75 -4.63 -10.71 -14.12
CA PRO A 75 -4.89 -9.35 -13.63
C PRO A 75 -4.72 -9.29 -12.11
N LEU A 76 -4.35 -8.12 -11.60
CA LEU A 76 -4.14 -7.88 -10.16
C LEU A 76 -5.36 -8.34 -9.33
N SER A 77 -6.58 -8.09 -9.83
CA SER A 77 -7.82 -8.54 -9.20
C SER A 77 -7.88 -10.05 -8.99
N GLY A 78 -7.48 -10.84 -9.99
CA GLY A 78 -7.43 -12.31 -9.89
C GLY A 78 -6.38 -12.80 -8.90
N ARG A 79 -5.27 -12.07 -8.76
CA ARG A 79 -4.20 -12.41 -7.80
C ARG A 79 -4.58 -12.08 -6.36
N LEU A 80 -5.24 -10.95 -6.13
CA LEU A 80 -5.76 -10.57 -4.82
C LEU A 80 -6.89 -11.53 -4.40
N ALA A 81 -7.77 -11.92 -5.33
CA ALA A 81 -8.84 -12.89 -5.05
C ALA A 81 -8.30 -14.29 -4.70
N ALA A 82 -7.13 -14.67 -5.23
CA ALA A 82 -6.48 -15.93 -4.92
C ALA A 82 -5.67 -15.90 -3.59
N ASP A 83 -5.49 -14.72 -2.98
CA ASP A 83 -4.73 -14.58 -1.76
C ASP A 83 -5.64 -14.63 -0.53
N LEU A 84 -5.48 -15.67 0.31
CA LEU A 84 -6.28 -15.86 1.53
C LEU A 84 -6.14 -14.69 2.52
N SER A 85 -5.08 -13.89 2.40
CA SER A 85 -4.82 -12.71 3.23
C SER A 85 -5.57 -11.45 2.79
N TRP A 86 -6.34 -11.53 1.70
CA TRP A 86 -7.12 -10.44 1.11
C TRP A 86 -8.62 -10.67 1.29
N THR A 87 -9.21 -9.95 2.25
CA THR A 87 -10.68 -9.88 2.41
C THR A 87 -11.25 -8.67 1.67
N PRO A 88 -12.52 -8.71 1.23
CA PRO A 88 -13.18 -7.55 0.62
C PRO A 88 -13.20 -6.34 1.56
N LEU A 89 -13.25 -6.58 2.88
CA LEU A 89 -13.17 -5.53 3.89
C LEU A 89 -11.82 -4.79 3.87
N LYS A 90 -10.71 -5.52 3.72
CA LYS A 90 -9.37 -4.94 3.57
C LYS A 90 -9.25 -4.12 2.28
N ALA A 91 -9.83 -4.59 1.18
CA ALA A 91 -9.87 -3.84 -0.07
C ALA A 91 -10.67 -2.52 0.06
N PHE A 92 -11.80 -2.56 0.74
CA PHE A 92 -12.61 -1.36 0.98
C PHE A 92 -11.88 -0.34 1.86
N SER A 93 -11.27 -0.80 2.95
CA SER A 93 -10.43 0.04 3.82
C SER A 93 -9.27 0.69 3.06
N LEU A 94 -8.61 -0.06 2.18
CA LEU A 94 -7.56 0.45 1.31
C LEU A 94 -8.06 1.56 0.36
N ILE A 95 -9.21 1.38 -0.28
CA ILE A 95 -9.77 2.39 -1.21
C ILE A 95 -10.06 3.70 -0.46
N ILE A 96 -10.67 3.61 0.71
CA ILE A 96 -10.92 4.78 1.57
C ILE A 96 -9.61 5.46 1.94
N PHE A 97 -8.62 4.68 2.35
CA PHE A 97 -7.30 5.22 2.68
C PHE A 97 -6.68 5.94 1.47
N ILE A 98 -6.71 5.36 0.26
CA ILE A 98 -6.16 5.98 -0.96
C ILE A 98 -6.90 7.28 -1.35
N MET A 99 -8.22 7.35 -1.12
CA MET A 99 -8.97 8.58 -1.36
C MET A 99 -8.57 9.69 -0.40
N LEU A 100 -8.46 9.38 0.89
CA LEU A 100 -8.30 10.37 1.96
C LEU A 100 -6.85 10.70 2.33
N TYR A 101 -5.89 9.80 2.08
CA TYR A 101 -4.51 10.04 2.48
C TYR A 101 -3.86 11.18 1.66
N ALA A 102 -2.64 11.54 2.06
CA ALA A 102 -1.77 12.60 1.55
C ALA A 102 -2.21 13.23 0.20
N PRO A 103 -2.39 14.57 0.17
CA PRO A 103 -2.72 15.27 -1.05
C PRO A 103 -1.56 15.13 -2.05
N CYS A 104 -1.85 15.12 -3.36
CA CYS A 104 -0.86 14.77 -4.37
C CYS A 104 0.34 15.73 -4.38
N PHE A 105 1.49 15.26 -4.86
CA PHE A 105 2.74 16.06 -4.88
C PHE A 105 2.55 17.48 -5.43
N ALA A 106 1.75 17.64 -6.50
CA ALA A 106 1.43 18.94 -7.10
C ALA A 106 0.75 19.93 -6.12
N THR A 107 -0.18 19.45 -5.30
CA THR A 107 -0.86 20.29 -4.29
C THR A 107 0.08 20.67 -3.15
N VAL A 108 0.90 19.73 -2.70
CA VAL A 108 1.91 19.98 -1.66
C VAL A 108 2.93 21.00 -2.13
N THR A 109 3.42 20.89 -3.38
CA THR A 109 4.35 21.86 -3.95
C THR A 109 3.75 23.25 -4.07
N CYS A 110 2.46 23.36 -4.40
CA CYS A 110 1.77 24.65 -4.44
C CYS A 110 1.70 25.30 -3.05
N ILE A 111 1.31 24.54 -2.02
CA ILE A 111 1.25 25.01 -0.63
C ILE A 111 2.63 25.45 -0.11
N ILE A 112 3.68 24.70 -0.43
CA ILE A 112 5.05 25.03 -0.01
C ILE A 112 5.51 26.34 -0.67
N ARG A 113 5.12 26.61 -1.92
CA ARG A 113 5.49 27.84 -2.63
C ARG A 113 4.77 29.08 -2.10
N GLU A 114 3.50 28.94 -1.71
CA GLU A 114 2.67 30.06 -1.27
C GLU A 114 2.77 30.37 0.23
N SER A 115 3.12 29.37 1.05
CA SER A 115 3.16 29.53 2.51
C SER A 115 4.54 29.23 3.07
N THR A 116 4.76 28.01 3.57
CA THR A 116 6.02 27.59 4.19
C THR A 116 6.11 26.08 4.10
N TRP A 117 7.32 25.54 3.97
CA TRP A 117 7.53 24.09 3.91
C TRP A 117 6.94 23.32 5.11
N LYS A 118 6.96 23.93 6.29
CA LYS A 118 6.34 23.40 7.52
C LYS A 118 4.82 23.20 7.38
N TRP A 119 4.13 24.11 6.70
CA TRP A 119 2.68 24.04 6.48
C TRP A 119 2.31 22.95 5.46
N GLY A 120 3.11 22.80 4.40
CA GLY A 120 2.94 21.71 3.44
C GLY A 120 3.09 20.33 4.12
N LEU A 121 4.13 20.17 4.94
CA LEU A 121 4.35 18.93 5.69
C LEU A 121 3.23 18.70 6.73
N PHE A 122 2.80 19.74 7.44
CA PHE A 122 1.70 19.65 8.41
C PHE A 122 0.40 19.18 7.75
N SER A 123 0.03 19.75 6.60
CA SER A 123 -1.17 19.35 5.84
C SER A 123 -1.12 17.88 5.39
N MET A 124 0.06 17.44 4.93
CA MET A 124 0.28 16.05 4.50
C MET A 124 0.15 15.06 5.66
N VAL A 125 0.79 15.35 6.81
CA VAL A 125 0.74 14.51 8.00
C VAL A 125 -0.67 14.48 8.58
N PHE A 126 -1.36 15.62 8.65
CA PHE A 126 -2.72 15.73 9.15
C PHE A 126 -3.72 14.90 8.32
N ASN A 127 -3.66 14.99 6.99
CA ASN A 127 -4.49 14.16 6.11
C ASN A 127 -4.20 12.67 6.29
N THR A 128 -2.92 12.30 6.34
CA THR A 128 -2.51 10.89 6.47
C THR A 128 -2.96 10.29 7.81
N LEU A 129 -2.85 11.05 8.90
CA LEU A 129 -3.35 10.65 10.22
C LEU A 129 -4.87 10.50 10.22
N THR A 130 -5.59 11.45 9.62
CA THR A 130 -7.06 11.40 9.52
C THR A 130 -7.51 10.19 8.71
N ALA A 131 -6.88 9.95 7.56
CA ALA A 131 -7.14 8.79 6.71
C ALA A 131 -6.84 7.48 7.45
N PHE A 132 -5.76 7.42 8.22
CA PHE A 132 -5.40 6.27 9.04
C PHE A 132 -6.47 5.96 10.09
N ILE A 133 -6.97 6.97 10.81
CA ILE A 133 -8.01 6.79 11.83
C ILE A 133 -9.31 6.30 11.18
N ILE A 134 -9.73 6.90 10.08
CA ILE A 134 -10.97 6.53 9.37
C ILE A 134 -10.86 5.10 8.82
N SER A 135 -9.76 4.76 8.15
CA SER A 135 -9.48 3.42 7.65
C SER A 135 -9.49 2.39 8.79
N ALA A 136 -8.94 2.75 9.95
CA ALA A 136 -8.87 1.85 11.10
C ALA A 136 -10.25 1.62 11.70
N LEU A 137 -11.07 2.67 11.78
CA LEU A 137 -12.47 2.58 12.22
C LEU A 137 -13.30 1.73 11.28
N VAL A 138 -13.13 1.87 9.96
CA VAL A 138 -13.86 1.05 8.98
C VAL A 138 -13.43 -0.41 9.06
N TYR A 139 -12.13 -0.68 9.17
CA TYR A 139 -11.62 -2.05 9.27
C TYR A 139 -12.05 -2.73 10.59
N ARG A 140 -11.88 -2.05 11.74
CA ARG A 140 -12.35 -2.58 13.03
C ARG A 140 -13.87 -2.70 13.08
N GLY A 141 -14.60 -1.71 12.56
CA GLY A 141 -16.05 -1.69 12.53
C GLY A 141 -16.62 -2.80 11.66
N GLY A 142 -16.02 -3.05 10.51
CA GLY A 142 -16.40 -4.19 9.66
C GLY A 142 -16.09 -5.54 10.30
N LEU A 143 -14.97 -5.67 11.02
CA LEU A 143 -14.68 -6.87 11.81
C LEU A 143 -15.73 -7.08 12.91
N TRP A 144 -16.13 -6.01 13.60
CA TRP A 144 -17.17 -6.04 14.64
C TRP A 144 -18.55 -6.41 14.09
N LEU A 145 -18.86 -6.01 12.86
CA LEU A 145 -20.08 -6.37 12.14
C LEU A 145 -20.06 -7.80 11.59
N GLY A 146 -18.99 -8.58 11.80
CA GLY A 146 -18.88 -9.96 11.33
C GLY A 146 -18.61 -10.11 9.83
N LEU A 147 -18.14 -9.05 9.17
CA LEU A 147 -17.80 -9.03 7.74
C LEU A 147 -16.32 -9.43 7.48
N GLY A 148 -15.66 -10.06 8.46
CA GLY A 148 -14.23 -10.40 8.46
C GLY A 148 -13.97 -11.89 8.29
#